data_AF-A0A081D8Q8-F1
#
_entry.id   AF-A0A081D8Q8-F1
#
_cell.length_a   1.000
_cell.length_b   1.000
_cell.length_c   1.000
_cell.angle_alpha   90.00
_cell.angle_beta   90.00
_cell.angle_gamma   90.00
#
_symmetry.space_group_name_H-M   'P 1'
#
loop_
_entity.id
_entity.type
_entity.pdbx_description
1 polymer ?
#
loop_
_entity_poly.entity_id
_entity_poly.type
_entity_poly.pdbx_seq_one_letter_code
_entity_poly.pdbx_strand_id
1 'polypeptide(L)'
;MDEVNFMGYISPLVYLLFIVLYPVDNNRWSFLILSFLLGLIVDTFQDTGGAHAAASLTLAFVRPVLLKLVYGEGYLTKNLKILKSPLDRFSLLLVLGVLIHHLILYLLIYFNISQVLQVLQMTLFIGLSSVFMGVVLFVLFGWRNKS
;
A
#
# COMPACT_ATOMS: atom_id res chain seq x y z
N MET A 1 11.17 2.52 25.88
CA MET A 1 10.44 3.78 26.20
C MET A 1 10.53 4.59 24.92
N ASP A 2 9.60 4.51 23.98
CA ASP A 2 8.15 4.46 24.17
C ASP A 2 7.47 3.27 23.50
N GLU A 3 6.66 2.56 24.29
CA GLU A 3 5.65 1.61 23.82
C GLU A 3 4.50 2.40 23.18
N VAL A 4 4.68 2.84 21.95
CA VAL A 4 3.55 3.07 21.03
C VAL A 4 3.34 1.81 20.18
N ASN A 5 3.41 0.66 20.85
CA ASN A 5 2.93 -0.63 20.34
C ASN A 5 1.42 -0.67 20.57
N PHE A 6 0.66 0.09 19.77
CA PHE A 6 -0.78 -0.15 19.66
C PHE A 6 -0.96 -1.51 18.96
N MET A 7 -1.04 -2.59 19.75
CA MET A 7 -1.04 -4.01 19.34
C MET A 7 0.22 -4.42 18.56
N GLY A 8 1.22 -5.00 19.25
CA GLY A 8 2.48 -5.52 18.69
C GLY A 8 2.43 -6.60 17.60
N TYR A 9 1.32 -6.71 16.85
CA TYR A 9 1.17 -7.53 15.65
C TYR A 9 0.37 -6.85 14.52
N ILE A 10 -0.31 -5.73 14.77
CA ILE A 10 -1.24 -5.14 13.80
C ILE A 10 -1.02 -3.62 13.74
N SER A 11 0.02 -3.19 13.02
CA SER A 11 0.15 -1.78 12.62
C SER A 11 -0.43 -1.61 11.22
N PRO A 12 -1.61 -0.99 11.04
CA PRO A 12 -2.11 -0.69 9.71
C PRO A 12 -1.08 0.17 8.96
N LEU A 13 -0.70 -0.25 7.76
CA LEU A 13 0.35 0.42 6.98
C LEU A 13 -0.22 1.65 6.28
N VAL A 14 -0.51 2.70 7.05
CA VAL A 14 -1.13 3.94 6.56
C VAL A 14 -0.31 4.59 5.45
N TYR A 15 1.03 4.47 5.48
CA TYR A 15 1.88 5.01 4.42
C TYR A 15 1.60 4.38 3.05
N LEU A 16 1.07 3.15 2.99
CA LEU A 16 0.75 2.47 1.73
C LEU A 16 -0.29 3.28 0.92
N LEU A 17 -1.16 4.02 1.61
CA LEU A 17 -2.12 4.92 0.98
C LEU A 17 -1.45 6.01 0.15
N PHE A 18 -0.26 6.49 0.54
CA PHE A 18 0.50 7.44 -0.27
C PHE A 18 0.77 6.86 -1.66
N ILE A 19 1.22 5.61 -1.72
CA ILE A 19 1.56 4.93 -2.97
C ILE A 19 0.29 4.68 -3.81
N VAL A 20 -0.80 4.23 -3.16
CA VAL A 20 -2.07 3.95 -3.85
C VAL A 20 -2.72 5.22 -4.41
N LEU A 21 -2.79 6.28 -3.61
CA LEU A 21 -3.47 7.54 -3.94
C LEU A 21 -2.61 8.53 -4.75
N TYR A 22 -1.34 8.22 -4.99
CA TYR A 22 -0.43 9.12 -5.70
C TYR A 22 -1.01 9.59 -7.05
N PRO A 23 -0.87 10.86 -7.45
CA PRO A 23 -1.43 11.35 -8.71
C PRO A 23 -0.97 10.51 -9.93
N VAL A 24 -1.91 10.20 -10.82
CA VAL A 24 -1.66 9.31 -11.98
C VAL A 24 -0.80 9.98 -13.05
N ASP A 25 -0.93 11.30 -13.21
CA ASP A 25 -0.26 12.07 -14.28
C ASP A 25 1.16 12.54 -13.93
N ASN A 26 1.78 11.97 -12.90
CA ASN A 26 3.05 12.46 -12.39
C ASN A 26 4.27 11.68 -12.96
N ASN A 27 5.47 12.24 -12.84
CA ASN A 27 6.70 11.64 -13.36
C ASN A 27 7.00 10.31 -12.67
N ARG A 28 7.03 9.22 -13.46
CA ARG A 28 7.26 7.85 -12.99
C ARG A 28 8.53 7.70 -12.17
N TRP A 29 9.64 8.33 -12.57
CA TRP A 29 10.91 8.20 -11.85
C TRP A 29 10.83 8.82 -10.45
N SER A 30 10.27 10.03 -10.35
CA SER A 30 10.06 10.67 -9.04
C SER A 30 9.18 9.84 -8.13
N PHE A 31 8.12 9.22 -8.68
CA PHE A 31 7.22 8.36 -7.90
C PHE A 31 7.92 7.13 -7.33
N LEU A 32 8.76 6.46 -8.13
CA LEU A 32 9.53 5.30 -7.68
C LEU A 32 10.54 5.68 -6.59
N ILE A 33 11.27 6.78 -6.77
CA ILE A 33 12.24 7.27 -5.79
C ILE A 33 11.55 7.65 -4.49
N LEU A 34 10.44 8.41 -4.55
CA LEU A 34 9.68 8.79 -3.36
C LEU A 34 9.12 7.57 -2.63
N SER A 35 8.62 6.57 -3.35
CA SER A 35 8.11 5.33 -2.75
C SER A 35 9.21 4.52 -2.07
N PHE A 36 10.39 4.44 -2.69
CA PHE A 36 11.56 3.79 -2.10
C PHE A 36 12.03 4.51 -0.84
N LEU A 37 12.21 5.83 -0.90
CA LEU A 37 12.65 6.65 0.24
C LEU A 37 11.65 6.58 1.39
N LEU A 38 10.36 6.61 1.09
CA LEU A 38 9.32 6.48 2.09
C LEU A 38 9.39 5.12 2.79
N GLY A 39 9.57 4.02 2.03
CA GLY A 39 9.77 2.71 2.63
C GLY A 39 11.07 2.62 3.43
N LEU A 40 12.16 3.25 2.97
CA LEU A 40 13.44 3.30 3.68
C LEU A 40 13.33 4.04 5.02
N ILE A 41 12.56 5.13 5.08
CA ILE A 41 12.27 5.82 6.33
C ILE A 41 11.56 4.86 7.29
N VAL A 42 10.54 4.14 6.81
CA VAL A 42 9.84 3.13 7.63
C VAL A 42 10.82 2.05 8.11
N ASP A 43 11.70 1.57 7.24
CA ASP A 43 12.72 0.59 7.61
C ASP A 43 13.63 1.07 8.73
N THR A 44 14.00 2.35 8.76
CA THR A 44 14.82 2.90 9.87
C THR A 44 14.07 2.96 11.20
N PHE A 45 12.75 3.16 11.19
CA PHE A 45 11.94 3.17 12.41
C PHE A 45 11.56 1.77 12.89
N GLN A 46 11.42 0.80 11.97
CA GLN A 46 10.97 -0.56 12.27
C GLN A 46 12.11 -1.58 12.31
N ASP A 47 13.34 -1.16 12.00
CA ASP A 47 14.54 -2.00 11.96
C ASP A 47 14.39 -3.25 11.06
N THR A 48 13.80 -3.05 9.89
CA THR A 48 13.46 -4.12 8.92
C THR A 48 14.45 -4.23 7.76
N GLY A 49 15.58 -3.51 7.83
CA GLY A 49 16.74 -3.71 6.95
C GLY A 49 16.52 -3.43 5.45
N GLY A 50 15.42 -2.77 5.06
CA GLY A 50 15.11 -2.45 3.66
C GLY A 50 13.88 -3.18 3.08
N ALA A 51 13.21 -4.03 3.86
CA ALA A 51 12.06 -4.80 3.39
C ALA A 51 10.87 -3.91 2.99
N HIS A 52 10.59 -2.83 3.73
CA HIS A 52 9.54 -1.87 3.38
C HIS A 52 9.91 -1.05 2.15
N ALA A 53 11.17 -0.66 1.98
CA ALA A 53 11.66 0.02 0.78
C ALA A 53 11.45 -0.84 -0.48
N ALA A 54 11.84 -2.11 -0.43
CA ALA A 54 11.67 -3.04 -1.54
C ALA A 54 10.19 -3.30 -1.87
N ALA A 55 9.36 -3.54 -0.85
CA ALA A 55 7.92 -3.76 -1.03
C ALA A 55 7.21 -2.49 -1.56
N SER A 56 7.62 -1.29 -1.11
CA SER A 56 7.05 -0.01 -1.55
C SER A 56 7.41 0.29 -3.00
N LEU A 57 8.68 0.08 -3.37
CA LEU A 57 9.14 0.24 -4.74
C LEU A 57 8.44 -0.74 -5.68
N THR A 58 8.27 -1.99 -5.26
CA THR A 58 7.56 -3.01 -6.04
C THR A 58 6.10 -2.62 -6.28
N LEU A 59 5.39 -2.17 -5.24
CA LEU A 59 4.01 -1.69 -5.38
C LEU A 59 3.94 -0.49 -6.32
N ALA A 60 4.82 0.50 -6.17
CA ALA A 60 4.87 1.66 -7.04
C ALA A 60 5.13 1.29 -8.51
N PHE A 61 5.99 0.29 -8.75
CA PHE A 61 6.29 -0.23 -10.08
C PHE A 61 5.10 -0.96 -10.71
N VAL A 62 4.38 -1.79 -9.95
CA VAL A 62 3.23 -2.58 -10.42
C VAL A 62 1.94 -1.75 -10.52
N ARG A 63 1.85 -0.64 -9.79
CA ARG A 63 0.66 0.23 -9.71
C ARG A 63 0.01 0.58 -11.05
N PRO A 64 0.72 0.93 -12.14
CA PRO A 64 0.10 1.20 -13.44
C PRO A 64 -0.75 0.03 -13.97
N VAL A 65 -0.30 -1.21 -13.71
CA VAL A 65 -1.03 -2.43 -14.11
C VAL A 65 -2.30 -2.57 -13.29
N LEU A 66 -2.24 -2.34 -11.97
CA LEU A 66 -3.40 -2.37 -11.08
C LEU A 66 -4.43 -1.30 -11.48
N LEU A 67 -3.98 -0.07 -11.73
CA LEU A 67 -4.87 1.02 -12.15
C LEU A 67 -5.57 0.70 -13.47
N LYS A 68 -4.85 0.13 -14.44
CA LYS A 68 -5.45 -0.33 -15.71
C LYS A 68 -6.47 -1.44 -15.48
N LEU A 69 -6.20 -2.39 -14.58
CA LEU A 69 -7.11 -3.49 -14.25
C LEU A 69 -8.41 -2.98 -13.59
N VAL A 70 -8.30 -2.07 -12.63
CA VAL A 70 -9.46 -1.58 -11.84
C VAL A 70 -10.27 -0.51 -12.58
N TYR A 71 -9.61 0.40 -13.28
CA TYR A 71 -10.25 1.58 -13.86
C TYR A 71 -10.36 1.55 -15.38
N GLY A 72 -9.69 0.60 -16.06
CA GLY A 72 -9.82 0.39 -17.50
C GLY A 72 -9.59 1.67 -18.30
N GLU A 73 -10.59 2.07 -19.08
CA GLU A 73 -10.56 3.27 -19.92
C GLU A 73 -10.39 4.57 -19.14
N GLY A 74 -10.87 4.64 -17.89
CA GLY A 74 -10.69 5.84 -17.06
C GLY A 74 -9.21 6.15 -16.78
N TYR A 75 -8.39 5.11 -16.67
CA TYR A 75 -6.93 5.24 -16.57
C TYR A 75 -6.30 5.61 -17.92
N LEU A 76 -6.74 4.98 -19.01
CA LEU A 76 -6.18 5.21 -20.36
C LEU A 76 -6.44 6.63 -20.88
N THR A 77 -7.61 7.19 -20.57
CA THR A 77 -8.00 8.55 -20.96
C THR A 77 -7.41 9.64 -20.06
N LYS A 78 -6.57 9.28 -19.07
CA LYS A 78 -5.96 10.19 -18.07
C LYS A 78 -6.96 11.06 -17.30
N ASN A 79 -8.25 10.67 -17.28
CA ASN A 79 -9.29 11.37 -16.52
C ASN A 79 -9.50 10.78 -15.12
N LEU A 80 -8.58 9.93 -14.65
CA LEU A 80 -8.72 9.19 -13.41
C LEU A 80 -8.35 10.05 -12.18
N LYS A 81 -9.36 10.39 -11.38
CA LYS A 81 -9.18 10.96 -10.03
C LYS A 81 -9.57 9.92 -8.98
N ILE A 82 -8.58 9.21 -8.43
CA ILE A 82 -8.79 8.10 -7.48
C ILE A 82 -9.60 8.56 -6.24
N LEU A 83 -9.31 9.75 -5.72
CA LEU A 83 -10.03 10.37 -4.59
C LEU A 83 -11.53 10.62 -4.86
N LYS A 84 -11.93 10.73 -6.14
CA LYS A 84 -13.33 10.89 -6.54
C LYS A 84 -13.94 9.58 -7.06
N SER A 85 -13.17 8.49 -7.05
CA SER A 85 -13.63 7.22 -7.58
C SER A 85 -14.66 6.56 -6.66
N PRO A 86 -15.57 5.75 -7.22
CA PRO A 86 -16.46 4.90 -6.44
C PRO A 86 -15.70 4.02 -5.42
N LEU A 87 -16.31 3.84 -4.25
CA LEU A 87 -15.67 3.16 -3.11
C LEU A 87 -15.32 1.70 -3.42
N ASP A 88 -16.15 1.01 -4.19
CA ASP A 88 -15.94 -0.36 -4.67
C ASP A 88 -14.67 -0.50 -5.53
N ARG A 89 -14.44 0.47 -6.43
CA ARG A 89 -13.22 0.47 -7.25
C ARG A 89 -11.99 0.80 -6.43
N PHE A 90 -12.10 1.79 -5.53
CA PHE A 90 -11.01 2.13 -4.63
C PHE A 90 -10.64 0.96 -3.71
N SER A 91 -11.62 0.29 -3.12
CA SER A 91 -11.37 -0.84 -2.22
C SER A 91 -10.72 -2.01 -2.96
N LEU A 92 -11.13 -2.29 -4.20
CA LEU A 92 -10.49 -3.32 -5.03
C LEU A 92 -9.03 -2.96 -5.33
N LEU A 93 -8.73 -1.72 -5.72
CA LEU A 93 -7.36 -1.25 -5.91
C LEU A 93 -6.53 -1.42 -4.63
N LEU A 94 -7.10 -1.02 -3.49
CA LEU A 94 -6.43 -1.08 -2.20
C LEU A 94 -6.13 -2.52 -1.77
N VAL A 95 -7.09 -3.44 -1.91
CA VAL A 95 -6.92 -4.87 -1.60
C VAL A 95 -5.78 -5.47 -2.42
N LEU A 96 -5.78 -5.25 -3.74
CA LEU A 96 -4.71 -5.77 -4.61
C LEU A 96 -3.34 -5.17 -4.25
N GLY A 97 -3.29 -3.87 -4.00
CA GLY A 97 -2.05 -3.19 -3.63
C GLY A 97 -1.50 -3.65 -2.28
N VAL A 98 -2.36 -3.80 -1.27
CA VAL A 98 -2.01 -4.30 0.06
C VAL A 98 -1.49 -5.73 -0.03
N LEU A 99 -2.16 -6.61 -0.77
CA LEU A 99 -1.76 -8.01 -0.91
C LEU A 99 -0.35 -8.12 -1.52
N ILE A 100 -0.10 -7.42 -2.63
CA ILE A 100 1.22 -7.43 -3.28
C ILE A 100 2.29 -6.91 -2.32
N HIS A 101 2.04 -5.78 -1.67
CA HIS A 101 3.01 -5.17 -0.77
C HIS A 101 3.34 -6.06 0.42
N HIS A 102 2.33 -6.57 1.13
CA HIS A 102 2.54 -7.38 2.34
C HIS A 102 3.16 -8.73 2.01
N LEU A 103 2.79 -9.33 0.87
CA LEU A 103 3.42 -10.56 0.41
C LEU A 103 4.92 -10.36 0.20
N ILE A 104 5.33 -9.33 -0.53
CA ILE A 104 6.76 -9.03 -0.74
C ILE A 104 7.45 -8.69 0.58
N LEU A 105 6.81 -7.89 1.43
CA LEU A 105 7.35 -7.51 2.74
C LEU A 105 7.68 -8.73 3.59
N TYR A 106 6.71 -9.63 3.82
CA TYR A 106 6.91 -10.79 4.68
C TYR A 106 7.78 -11.87 4.04
N LEU A 107 7.78 -12.00 2.71
CA LEU A 107 8.77 -12.83 2.03
C LEU A 107 10.21 -12.38 2.32
N LEU A 108 10.45 -11.07 2.39
CA LEU A 108 11.78 -10.51 2.71
C LEU A 108 12.11 -10.57 4.20
N ILE A 109 11.13 -10.34 5.08
CA ILE A 109 11.35 -10.39 6.55
C ILE A 109 11.69 -11.80 7.02
N TYR A 110 10.92 -12.81 6.60
CA TYR A 110 11.11 -14.18 7.08
C TYR A 110 12.13 -14.97 6.26
N PHE A 111 12.27 -14.64 4.96
CA PHE A 111 13.23 -15.19 4.00
C PHE A 111 13.57 -16.69 4.18
N ASN A 112 12.55 -17.52 4.44
CA ASN A 112 12.73 -18.94 4.73
C ASN A 112 11.51 -19.75 4.27
N ILE A 113 11.75 -20.78 3.46
CA ILE A 113 10.71 -21.64 2.87
C ILE A 113 9.91 -22.39 3.96
N SER A 114 10.54 -22.71 5.10
CA SER A 114 9.84 -23.34 6.23
C SER A 114 8.77 -22.45 6.86
N GLN A 115 8.86 -21.13 6.67
CA GLN A 115 7.96 -20.13 7.26
C GLN A 115 6.91 -19.62 6.26
N VAL A 116 6.69 -20.31 5.13
CA VAL A 116 5.70 -19.88 4.12
C VAL A 116 4.30 -19.73 4.72
N LEU A 117 3.91 -20.62 5.64
CA LEU A 117 2.61 -20.50 6.31
C LEU A 117 2.53 -19.24 7.16
N GLN A 118 3.61 -18.87 7.86
CA GLN A 118 3.68 -17.65 8.65
C GLN A 118 3.60 -16.40 7.76
N VAL A 119 4.29 -16.40 6.62
CA VAL A 119 4.21 -15.32 5.60
C VAL A 119 2.77 -15.12 5.15
N LEU A 120 2.05 -16.19 4.83
CA LEU A 120 0.65 -16.13 4.40
C LEU A 120 -0.27 -15.62 5.51
N GLN A 121 -0.11 -16.12 6.74
CA GLN A 121 -0.89 -15.67 7.89
C GLN A 121 -0.70 -14.17 8.15
N MET A 122 0.55 -13.70 8.19
CA MET A 122 0.87 -12.28 8.40
C MET A 122 0.32 -11.42 7.27
N THR A 123 0.48 -11.86 6.02
CA THR A 123 -0.06 -11.16 4.85
C THR A 123 -1.58 -11.01 4.94
N LEU A 124 -2.30 -12.05 5.37
CA LEU A 124 -3.76 -12.01 5.50
C LEU A 124 -4.23 -11.16 6.66
N PHE A 125 -3.74 -11.41 7.89
CA PHE A 125 -4.23 -10.71 9.08
C PHE A 125 -3.86 -9.22 9.07
N ILE A 126 -2.59 -8.91 8.76
CA ILE A 126 -2.11 -7.52 8.74
C ILE A 126 -2.61 -6.82 7.48
N GLY A 127 -2.71 -7.53 6.36
CA GLY A 127 -3.30 -7.01 5.14
C GLY A 127 -4.77 -6.61 5.35
N LEU A 128 -5.57 -7.45 6.01
CA LEU A 128 -6.97 -7.13 6.30
C LEU A 128 -7.11 -5.86 7.15
N SER A 129 -6.26 -5.72 8.18
CA SER A 129 -6.23 -4.51 9.01
C SER A 129 -5.82 -3.27 8.21
N SER A 130 -4.81 -3.38 7.35
CA SER A 130 -4.36 -2.30 6.47
C SER A 130 -5.45 -1.87 5.48
N VAL A 131 -6.18 -2.82 4.89
CA VAL A 131 -7.33 -2.54 4.01
C VAL A 131 -8.43 -1.83 4.79
N PHE A 132 -8.80 -2.35 5.97
CA PHE A 132 -9.83 -1.76 6.81
C PHE A 132 -9.50 -0.29 7.14
N MET A 133 -8.30 -0.04 7.66
CA MET A 133 -7.83 1.31 7.96
C MET A 133 -7.82 2.21 6.72
N GLY A 134 -7.38 1.68 5.58
CA GLY A 134 -7.33 2.44 4.34
C GLY A 134 -8.70 2.84 3.81
N VAL A 135 -9.70 1.97 3.91
CA VAL A 135 -11.08 2.29 3.56
C VAL A 135 -11.65 3.34 4.51
N VAL A 136 -11.42 3.21 5.82
CA VAL A 136 -11.88 4.20 6.81
C VAL A 136 -11.29 5.58 6.50
N LEU A 137 -9.99 5.68 6.27
CA LEU A 137 -9.32 6.94 5.92
C LEU A 137 -9.85 7.51 4.60
N PHE A 138 -10.06 6.67 3.60
CA PHE A 138 -10.63 7.11 2.32
C PHE A 138 -12.04 7.67 2.47
N VAL A 139 -12.90 7.05 3.28
CA VAL A 139 -14.26 7.56 3.53
C VAL A 139 -14.21 8.90 4.27
N LEU A 140 -13.40 9.00 5.34
CA LEU A 140 -13.30 10.22 6.15
C LEU A 140 -12.78 11.41 5.34
N PHE A 141 -11.72 11.23 4.56
CA PHE A 141 -11.09 12.32 3.80
C PHE A 141 -11.68 12.52 2.41
N GLY A 142 -12.18 11.46 1.77
CA GLY A 142 -12.80 11.51 0.45
C GLY A 142 -14.18 12.17 0.45
N TRP A 143 -14.94 12.06 1.55
CA TRP A 143 -16.25 12.70 1.68
C TRP A 143 -16.17 14.23 1.72
N ARG A 144 -15.12 14.78 2.35
CA ARG A 144 -14.93 16.24 2.48
C ARG A 144 -14.69 16.96 1.15
N ASN A 145 -14.24 16.25 0.11
CA ASN A 145 -13.91 16.82 -1.21
C ASN A 145 -15.08 16.82 -2.22
N LYS A 146 -16.31 16.53 -1.77
CA LYS A 146 -17.53 16.62 -2.58
C LYS A 146 -18.37 17.88 -2.31
N SER A 147 -17.92 18.78 -1.42
CA SER A 147 -18.53 20.11 -1.20
C SER A 147 -18.00 21.16 -2.16
#